data_AF-H0F0K7-F1
#
_entry.id   AF-H0F0K7-F1
#
_cell.length_a   1.000
_cell.length_b   1.000
_cell.length_c   1.000
_cell.angle_alpha   90.00
_cell.angle_beta   90.00
_cell.angle_gamma   90.00
#
_symmetry.space_group_name_H-M   'P 1'
#
loop_
_entity.id
_entity.type
_entity.pdbx_description
1 polymer ?
#
loop_
_entity_poly.entity_id
_entity_poly.type
_entity_poly.pdbx_seq_one_letter_code
_entity_poly.pdbx_strand_id
1 'polypeptide(L)'
;MAFHTRTYDTYVVLTGPSAPSPWTTGAWLTAAQALAPFAGSARGKAAVRCSQIDKVTRKRASFGRLGWNEASHRKWTHDVPETAPWTFLGAEAWAPSWTQCERDNQAPDFFVALTTPGTGLRDKPLRFGGKILVALACDAPQDQRDRLREAVVDVARGLDSPLTVHQERAWGKASYGGFTAAMNDLSIVGLFQGGDPHQRPLDLATFEESWTAVPL
;
A
#
# COMPACT_ATOMS: atom_id res chain seq x y z
N MET A 1 19.89 9.22 11.58
CA MET A 1 19.67 8.30 10.45
C MET A 1 19.06 9.08 9.31
N ALA A 2 19.65 9.04 8.11
CA ALA A 2 19.13 9.77 6.94
C ALA A 2 18.03 9.00 6.18
N PHE A 3 17.63 7.84 6.69
CA PHE A 3 16.63 6.93 6.13
C PHE A 3 15.30 7.59 5.69
N HIS A 4 15.00 8.79 6.17
CA HIS A 4 13.73 9.45 5.95
C HIS A 4 13.74 10.49 4.82
N THR A 5 14.90 10.97 4.33
CA THR A 5 14.96 12.15 3.44
C THR A 5 14.72 11.85 1.97
N ARG A 6 14.87 10.60 1.52
CA ARG A 6 14.69 10.24 0.11
C ARG A 6 13.26 10.53 -0.34
N THR A 7 13.11 11.21 -1.48
CA THR A 7 11.80 11.58 -2.05
C THR A 7 11.27 10.47 -2.96
N TYR A 8 9.95 10.32 -2.99
CA TYR A 8 9.22 9.31 -3.76
C TYR A 8 8.08 9.95 -4.53
N ASP A 9 7.82 9.40 -5.72
CA ASP A 9 6.51 9.45 -6.33
C ASP A 9 5.59 8.50 -5.57
N THR A 10 4.65 9.08 -4.83
CA THR A 10 3.71 8.32 -4.02
C THR A 10 2.32 8.39 -4.62
N TYR A 11 1.70 7.24 -4.78
CA TYR A 11 0.34 7.06 -5.26
C TYR A 11 -0.50 6.38 -4.19
N VAL A 12 -1.74 6.86 -4.03
CA VAL A 12 -2.77 6.21 -3.21
C VAL A 12 -3.95 5.90 -4.11
N VAL A 13 -4.27 4.61 -4.22
CA VAL A 13 -5.48 4.10 -4.86
C VAL A 13 -6.47 3.75 -3.77
N LEU A 14 -7.57 4.49 -3.66
CA LEU A 14 -8.72 4.04 -2.86
C LEU A 14 -9.49 3.03 -3.70
N THR A 15 -9.79 1.83 -3.19
CA THR A 15 -10.50 0.81 -3.99
C THR A 15 -12.01 1.06 -3.96
N GLY A 16 -12.72 0.64 -5.00
CA GLY A 16 -14.18 0.72 -5.06
C GLY A 16 -14.85 0.10 -3.83
N PRO A 17 -15.96 0.66 -3.32
CA PRO A 17 -16.66 0.12 -2.15
C PRO A 17 -17.32 -1.24 -2.43
N SER A 18 -17.58 -1.55 -3.69
CA SER A 18 -18.13 -2.84 -4.16
C SER A 18 -17.13 -3.66 -4.97
N ALA A 19 -15.91 -3.13 -5.20
CA ALA A 19 -14.85 -3.85 -5.88
C ALA A 19 -14.37 -5.03 -5.03
N PRO A 20 -13.79 -6.08 -5.65
CA PRO A 20 -13.10 -7.12 -4.91
C PRO A 20 -12.09 -6.50 -3.94
N SER A 21 -12.08 -7.00 -2.72
CA SER A 21 -11.08 -6.57 -1.73
C SER A 21 -9.68 -6.80 -2.30
N PRO A 22 -8.75 -5.83 -2.17
CA PRO A 22 -7.46 -5.92 -2.84
C PRO A 22 -6.50 -6.97 -2.24
N TRP A 23 -6.88 -7.65 -1.15
CA TRP A 23 -6.17 -8.85 -0.65
C TRP A 23 -6.83 -10.17 -1.09
N THR A 24 -7.86 -10.11 -1.95
CA THR A 24 -8.30 -11.29 -2.68
C THR A 24 -7.18 -11.76 -3.59
N THR A 25 -7.06 -13.07 -3.82
CA THR A 25 -5.97 -13.60 -4.66
C THR A 25 -6.01 -13.01 -6.07
N GLY A 26 -7.18 -12.96 -6.70
CA GLY A 26 -7.32 -12.44 -8.06
C GLY A 26 -6.95 -10.96 -8.18
N ALA A 27 -7.50 -10.12 -7.31
CA ALA A 27 -7.21 -8.68 -7.31
C ALA A 27 -5.73 -8.41 -7.00
N TRP A 28 -5.18 -9.06 -5.97
CA TRP A 28 -3.79 -8.86 -5.59
C TRP A 28 -2.81 -9.36 -6.66
N LEU A 29 -3.02 -10.55 -7.24
CA LEU A 29 -2.10 -11.07 -8.25
C LEU A 29 -2.08 -10.20 -9.51
N THR A 30 -3.23 -9.65 -9.91
CA THR A 30 -3.32 -8.69 -11.03
C THR A 30 -2.49 -7.44 -10.72
N ALA A 31 -2.68 -6.85 -9.53
CA ALA A 31 -1.91 -5.68 -9.12
C ALA A 31 -0.42 -5.97 -8.95
N ALA A 32 -0.06 -7.11 -8.35
CA ALA A 32 1.31 -7.53 -8.15
C ALA A 32 2.03 -7.81 -9.47
N GLN A 33 1.33 -8.28 -10.50
CA GLN A 33 1.86 -8.45 -11.85
C GLN A 33 2.15 -7.09 -12.50
N ALA A 34 1.22 -6.14 -12.44
CA ALA A 34 1.41 -4.79 -12.96
C ALA A 34 2.58 -4.06 -12.27
N LEU A 35 2.78 -4.31 -10.98
CA LEU A 35 3.83 -3.68 -10.17
C LEU A 35 5.16 -4.46 -10.15
N ALA A 36 5.22 -5.66 -10.71
CA ALA A 36 6.40 -6.51 -10.70
C ALA A 36 7.66 -5.86 -11.33
N PRO A 37 7.57 -5.09 -12.42
CA PRO A 37 8.75 -4.44 -13.01
C PRO A 37 9.49 -3.51 -12.03
N PHE A 38 8.77 -2.82 -11.14
CA PHE A 38 9.35 -1.87 -10.18
C PHE A 38 9.93 -2.58 -8.96
N ALA A 39 9.29 -3.66 -8.50
CA ALA A 39 9.85 -4.52 -7.47
C ALA A 39 11.14 -5.24 -7.96
N GLY A 40 11.21 -5.56 -9.25
CA GLY A 40 12.33 -6.25 -9.89
C GLY A 40 13.52 -5.35 -10.25
N SER A 41 13.32 -4.04 -10.41
CA SER A 41 14.37 -3.08 -10.74
C SER A 41 15.12 -2.51 -9.54
N ALA A 42 14.64 -2.76 -8.32
CA ALA A 42 15.25 -2.26 -7.10
C ALA A 42 16.66 -2.83 -6.91
N ARG A 43 17.51 -2.12 -6.15
CA ARG A 43 18.89 -2.48 -5.84
C ARG A 43 19.05 -3.79 -5.03
N GLY A 44 17.94 -4.41 -4.63
CA GLY A 44 17.92 -5.71 -3.98
C GLY A 44 16.53 -6.33 -3.97
N LYS A 45 16.45 -7.57 -3.48
CA LYS A 45 15.22 -8.37 -3.56
C LYS A 45 14.08 -7.77 -2.74
N ALA A 46 12.90 -7.73 -3.36
CA ALA A 46 11.66 -7.38 -2.69
C ALA A 46 11.28 -8.44 -1.63
N ALA A 47 10.73 -7.97 -0.50
CA ALA A 47 10.15 -8.83 0.52
C ALA A 47 8.79 -8.29 0.96
N VAL A 48 7.82 -9.20 1.07
CA VAL A 48 6.47 -8.94 1.53
C VAL A 48 6.32 -9.37 2.99
N ARG A 49 5.60 -8.56 3.75
CA ARG A 49 5.06 -8.89 5.08
C ARG A 49 3.55 -8.71 5.07
N CYS A 50 2.83 -9.60 5.73
CA CYS A 50 1.39 -9.53 5.91
C CYS A 50 1.04 -9.82 7.37
N SER A 51 0.10 -9.04 7.92
CA SER A 51 -0.48 -9.28 9.24
C SER A 51 -1.95 -9.65 9.10
N GLN A 52 -2.33 -10.70 9.81
CA GLN A 52 -3.70 -11.19 9.89
C GLN A 52 -4.04 -11.55 11.36
N ILE A 53 -5.33 -11.67 11.67
CA ILE A 53 -5.82 -12.18 12.95
C ILE A 53 -6.68 -13.40 12.67
N ASP A 54 -6.43 -14.49 13.40
CA ASP A 54 -7.32 -15.64 13.42
C ASP A 54 -8.69 -15.22 13.96
N LYS A 55 -9.76 -15.46 13.21
CA LYS A 55 -11.13 -15.06 13.58
C LYS A 55 -11.61 -15.74 14.87
N VAL A 56 -11.14 -16.96 15.16
CA VAL A 56 -11.55 -17.77 16.32
C VAL A 56 -10.64 -17.50 17.51
N THR A 57 -9.34 -17.71 17.36
CA THR A 57 -8.39 -17.63 18.48
C THR A 57 -7.96 -16.19 18.79
N ARG A 58 -8.26 -15.24 17.90
CA ARG A 58 -7.84 -13.83 17.97
C ARG A 58 -6.33 -13.64 18.00
N LYS A 59 -5.55 -14.70 17.74
CA LYS A 59 -4.09 -14.64 17.66
C LYS A 59 -3.67 -13.98 16.36
N ARG A 60 -2.62 -13.16 16.44
CA ARG A 60 -2.00 -12.55 15.25
C ARG A 60 -1.20 -13.61 14.50
N ALA A 61 -1.44 -13.72 13.20
CA ALA A 61 -0.57 -14.41 12.25
C ALA A 61 0.22 -13.36 11.46
N SER A 62 1.54 -13.49 11.48
CA SER A 62 2.44 -12.62 10.74
C SER A 62 3.20 -13.45 9.71
N PHE A 63 2.97 -13.17 8.43
CA PHE A 63 3.72 -13.75 7.33
C PHE A 63 4.82 -12.77 6.96
N GLY A 64 6.08 -13.14 7.14
CA GLY A 64 7.22 -12.26 6.86
C GLY A 64 8.19 -12.87 5.87
N ARG A 65 8.99 -12.02 5.22
CA ARG A 65 10.08 -12.40 4.30
C ARG A 65 9.59 -13.24 3.11
N LEU A 66 8.34 -13.00 2.70
CA LEU A 66 7.76 -13.58 1.51
C LEU A 66 8.37 -12.91 0.27
N GLY A 67 8.67 -13.67 -0.79
CA GLY A 67 9.18 -13.08 -2.02
C GLY A 67 8.09 -12.35 -2.80
N TRP A 68 8.48 -11.47 -3.73
CA TRP A 68 7.56 -10.96 -4.76
C TRP A 68 7.39 -12.01 -5.86
N ASN A 69 6.53 -13.00 -5.61
CA ASN A 69 6.17 -14.03 -6.57
C ASN A 69 4.81 -14.63 -6.19
N GLU A 70 4.13 -15.21 -7.17
CA GLU A 70 2.80 -15.77 -7.01
C GLU A 70 2.71 -16.78 -5.86
N ALA A 71 3.66 -17.72 -5.77
CA ALA A 71 3.67 -18.74 -4.71
C ALA A 71 3.72 -18.13 -3.30
N SER A 72 4.38 -16.98 -3.14
CA SER A 72 4.44 -16.26 -1.88
C SER A 72 3.17 -15.44 -1.63
N HIS A 73 2.61 -14.82 -2.67
CA HIS A 73 1.36 -14.06 -2.57
C HIS A 73 0.18 -14.95 -2.15
N ARG A 74 0.08 -16.15 -2.72
CA ARG A 74 -0.97 -17.13 -2.39
C ARG A 74 -0.94 -17.61 -0.93
N LYS A 75 0.13 -17.36 -0.17
CA LYS A 75 0.20 -17.74 1.26
C LYS A 75 -0.65 -16.86 2.18
N TRP A 76 -1.00 -15.65 1.74
CA TRP A 76 -1.71 -14.68 2.57
C TRP A 76 -2.94 -14.06 1.89
N THR A 77 -3.12 -14.27 0.58
CA THR A 77 -4.35 -13.90 -0.12
C THR A 77 -5.36 -15.03 -0.10
N HIS A 78 -6.64 -14.69 -0.27
CA HIS A 78 -7.73 -15.67 -0.27
C HIS A 78 -8.74 -15.36 -1.39
N ASP A 79 -9.26 -16.37 -2.07
CA ASP A 79 -10.24 -16.15 -3.14
C ASP A 79 -11.58 -15.66 -2.60
N VAL A 80 -11.95 -16.12 -1.40
CA VAL A 80 -13.18 -15.75 -0.69
C VAL A 80 -12.82 -15.29 0.74
N PRO A 81 -12.48 -14.00 0.93
CA PRO A 81 -12.13 -13.40 2.23
C PRO A 81 -13.12 -13.67 3.36
N GLU A 82 -14.41 -13.75 3.04
CA GLU A 82 -15.50 -13.96 3.98
C GLU A 82 -15.36 -15.31 4.70
N THR A 83 -15.03 -16.35 3.94
CA THR A 83 -14.87 -17.72 4.44
C THR A 83 -13.45 -18.03 4.93
N ALA A 84 -12.48 -17.14 4.69
CA ALA A 84 -11.14 -17.29 5.23
C ALA A 84 -11.17 -17.30 6.77
N PRO A 85 -10.36 -18.13 7.46
CA PRO A 85 -10.28 -18.11 8.91
C PRO A 85 -9.57 -16.86 9.46
N TRP A 86 -9.14 -15.96 8.58
CA TRP A 86 -8.30 -14.81 8.89
C TRP A 86 -9.05 -13.50 8.64
N THR A 87 -8.86 -12.53 9.53
CA THR A 87 -9.12 -11.11 9.29
C THR A 87 -7.81 -10.46 8.83
N PHE A 88 -7.80 -9.91 7.62
CA PHE A 88 -6.68 -9.15 7.11
C PHE A 88 -6.51 -7.83 7.85
N LEU A 89 -5.28 -7.52 8.27
CA LEU A 89 -4.94 -6.23 8.89
C LEU A 89 -4.15 -5.33 7.94
N GLY A 90 -3.30 -5.92 7.12
CA GLY A 90 -2.48 -5.18 6.19
C GLY A 90 -1.36 -6.03 5.61
N ALA A 91 -0.83 -5.58 4.49
CA ALA A 91 0.36 -6.12 3.88
C ALA A 91 1.25 -4.98 3.39
N GLU A 92 2.55 -5.22 3.37
CA GLU A 92 3.51 -4.29 2.81
C GLU A 92 4.59 -5.07 2.08
N ALA A 93 5.12 -4.47 1.03
CA ALA A 93 6.24 -4.98 0.27
C ALA A 93 7.30 -3.89 0.15
N TRP A 94 8.53 -4.25 0.45
CA TRP A 94 9.69 -3.38 0.41
C TRP A 94 10.67 -3.94 -0.60
N ALA A 95 11.13 -3.12 -1.54
CA ALA A 95 12.18 -3.48 -2.49
C ALA A 95 13.29 -2.42 -2.46
N PRO A 96 14.49 -2.74 -1.92
CA PRO A 96 14.85 -3.99 -1.28
C PRO A 96 14.12 -4.21 0.06
N SER A 97 14.23 -5.41 0.63
CA SER A 97 13.61 -5.75 1.92
C SER A 97 13.99 -4.77 3.04
N TRP A 98 13.12 -4.62 4.04
CA TRP A 98 13.38 -3.72 5.19
C TRP A 98 14.70 -4.03 5.91
N THR A 99 15.07 -5.31 6.04
CA THR A 99 16.35 -5.71 6.66
C THR A 99 17.56 -5.21 5.85
N GLN A 100 17.44 -5.19 4.53
CA GLN A 100 18.48 -4.61 3.67
C GLN A 100 18.49 -3.10 3.83
N CYS A 101 17.31 -2.46 3.80
CA CYS A 101 17.17 -1.02 3.97
C CYS A 101 17.80 -0.54 5.29
N GLU A 102 17.54 -1.24 6.39
CA GLU A 102 18.13 -0.98 7.72
C GLU A 102 19.65 -1.12 7.70
N ARG A 103 20.16 -2.23 7.14
CA ARG A 103 21.60 -2.49 7.07
C ARG A 103 22.34 -1.44 6.24
N ASP A 104 21.75 -1.05 5.11
CA ASP A 104 22.33 -0.06 4.20
C ASP A 104 22.04 1.38 4.66
N ASN A 105 21.25 1.56 5.73
CA ASN A 105 20.77 2.84 6.23
C ASN A 105 20.15 3.72 5.11
N GLN A 106 19.39 3.08 4.23
CA GLN A 106 18.78 3.70 3.06
C GLN A 106 17.39 3.14 2.80
N ALA A 107 16.41 4.03 2.60
CA ALA A 107 15.02 3.66 2.32
C ALA A 107 14.86 2.80 1.05
N PRO A 108 13.74 2.06 0.89
CA PRO A 108 13.54 1.19 -0.27
C PRO A 108 13.55 1.97 -1.59
N ASP A 109 13.82 1.33 -2.72
CA ASP A 109 13.63 1.96 -4.03
C ASP A 109 12.14 1.95 -4.41
N PHE A 110 11.45 0.88 -4.05
CA PHE A 110 10.04 0.68 -4.31
C PHE A 110 9.32 0.12 -3.09
N PHE A 111 8.12 0.63 -2.83
CA PHE A 111 7.31 0.25 -1.69
C PHE A 111 5.84 0.13 -2.08
N VAL A 112 5.17 -0.88 -1.53
CA VAL A 112 3.72 -1.05 -1.64
C VAL A 112 3.16 -1.33 -0.26
N ALA A 113 2.05 -0.71 0.09
CA ALA A 113 1.26 -1.09 1.25
C ALA A 113 -0.20 -1.29 0.87
N LEU A 114 -0.84 -2.20 1.58
CA LEU A 114 -2.22 -2.56 1.40
C LEU A 114 -2.93 -2.60 2.75
N THR A 115 -4.08 -1.93 2.83
CA THR A 115 -4.99 -2.06 3.97
C THR A 115 -6.44 -2.05 3.51
N THR A 116 -7.30 -2.68 4.30
CA THR A 116 -8.75 -2.62 4.14
C THR A 116 -9.36 -2.10 5.43
N PRO A 117 -10.56 -1.47 5.39
CA PRO A 117 -11.33 -1.23 6.60
C PRO A 117 -11.47 -2.55 7.36
N GLY A 118 -11.18 -2.53 8.66
CA GLY A 118 -11.26 -3.73 9.49
C GLY A 118 -12.65 -4.36 9.40
N THR A 119 -12.70 -5.69 9.34
CA THR A 119 -13.97 -6.43 9.43
C THR A 119 -14.60 -6.14 10.79
N GLY A 120 -15.54 -5.20 10.84
CA GLY A 120 -16.13 -4.71 12.08
C GLY A 120 -16.85 -3.36 11.96
N LEU A 121 -16.59 -2.60 10.89
CA LEU A 121 -17.29 -1.34 10.57
C LEU A 121 -18.46 -1.54 9.58
N ARG A 122 -19.17 -2.66 9.64
CA ARG A 122 -20.18 -3.04 8.63
C ARG A 122 -21.55 -2.38 8.80
N ASP A 123 -21.72 -1.52 9.80
CA ASP A 123 -23.01 -0.89 10.08
C ASP A 123 -23.26 0.36 9.22
N LYS A 124 -22.23 0.85 8.49
CA LYS A 124 -22.30 2.06 7.67
C LYS A 124 -21.83 1.79 6.24
N PRO A 125 -22.45 2.45 5.23
CA PRO A 125 -21.99 2.33 3.85
C PRO A 125 -20.56 2.88 3.72
N LEU A 126 -19.68 2.07 3.12
CA LEU A 126 -18.31 2.49 2.83
C LEU A 126 -18.27 3.31 1.54
N ARG A 127 -17.49 4.39 1.55
CA ARG A 127 -17.16 5.15 0.34
C ARG A 127 -16.06 4.50 -0.52
N PHE A 128 -15.22 3.65 0.07
CA PHE A 128 -14.14 2.91 -0.58
C PHE A 128 -13.86 1.60 0.19
N GLY A 129 -13.39 0.55 -0.49
CA GLY A 129 -13.21 -0.80 0.06
C GLY A 129 -11.84 -1.06 0.72
N GLY A 130 -10.88 -0.16 0.53
CA GLY A 130 -9.49 -0.34 0.93
C GLY A 130 -8.59 0.72 0.31
N LYS A 131 -7.30 0.63 0.60
CA LYS A 131 -6.29 1.48 0.00
C LYS A 131 -5.04 0.71 -0.35
N ILE A 132 -4.51 1.00 -1.54
CA ILE A 132 -3.18 0.59 -1.98
C ILE A 132 -2.33 1.84 -2.06
N LEU A 133 -1.21 1.82 -1.35
CA LEU A 133 -0.17 2.84 -1.41
C LEU A 133 0.97 2.27 -2.24
N VAL A 134 1.45 3.01 -3.23
CA VAL A 134 2.56 2.62 -4.09
C VAL A 134 3.55 3.78 -4.12
N ALA A 135 4.84 3.50 -3.88
CA ALA A 135 5.87 4.53 -3.86
C ALA A 135 7.11 4.05 -4.61
N LEU A 136 7.66 4.90 -5.48
CA LEU A 136 8.94 4.70 -6.17
C LEU A 136 9.82 5.92 -5.94
N ALA A 137 11.09 5.68 -5.63
CA ALA A 137 12.02 6.77 -5.37
C ALA A 137 12.19 7.68 -6.60
N CYS A 138 12.22 9.00 -6.38
CA CYS A 138 12.31 10.00 -7.45
C CYS A 138 13.66 10.00 -8.18
N ASP A 139 14.67 9.29 -7.67
CA ASP A 139 15.96 9.06 -8.33
C ASP A 139 15.91 7.92 -9.36
N ALA A 140 14.77 7.22 -9.48
CA ALA A 140 14.51 6.31 -10.60
C ALA A 140 14.41 7.08 -11.92
N PRO A 141 14.80 6.46 -13.06
CA PRO A 141 14.66 7.07 -14.38
C PRO A 141 13.23 7.56 -14.67
N GLN A 142 13.11 8.68 -15.38
CA GLN A 142 11.81 9.30 -15.68
C GLN A 142 10.87 8.34 -16.42
N ASP A 143 11.38 7.56 -17.39
CA ASP A 143 10.59 6.57 -18.13
C ASP A 143 10.04 5.47 -17.21
N GLN A 144 10.77 5.12 -16.15
CA GLN A 144 10.31 4.18 -15.14
C GLN A 144 9.21 4.81 -14.27
N ARG A 145 9.35 6.08 -13.88
CA ARG A 145 8.32 6.81 -13.11
C ARG A 145 7.02 6.97 -13.91
N ASP A 146 7.13 7.25 -15.20
CA ASP A 146 5.97 7.35 -16.11
C ASP A 146 5.26 5.99 -16.26
N ARG A 147 6.01 4.90 -16.45
CA ARG A 147 5.46 3.54 -16.48
C ARG A 147 4.79 3.14 -15.17
N LEU A 148 5.31 3.60 -14.03
CA LEU A 148 4.67 3.36 -12.74
C LEU A 148 3.29 4.03 -12.70
N ARG A 149 3.20 5.27 -13.17
CA ARG A 149 1.93 5.98 -13.25
C ARG A 149 0.91 5.20 -14.08
N GLU A 150 1.32 4.69 -15.24
CA GLU A 150 0.47 3.84 -16.11
C GLU A 150 0.01 2.57 -15.36
N ALA A 151 0.94 1.85 -14.73
CA ALA A 151 0.62 0.65 -13.96
C ALA A 151 -0.33 0.94 -12.78
N VAL A 152 -0.17 2.07 -12.09
CA VAL A 152 -1.07 2.50 -11.02
C VAL A 152 -2.46 2.82 -11.56
N VAL A 153 -2.57 3.46 -12.72
CA VAL A 153 -3.85 3.73 -13.38
C VAL A 153 -4.56 2.42 -13.75
N ASP A 154 -3.83 1.43 -14.27
CA ASP A 154 -4.40 0.11 -14.59
C ASP A 154 -4.87 -0.62 -13.33
N VAL A 155 -4.09 -0.58 -12.25
CA VAL A 155 -4.50 -1.12 -10.94
C VAL A 155 -5.74 -0.41 -10.42
N ALA A 156 -5.81 0.91 -10.52
CA ALA A 156 -6.94 1.70 -10.06
C ALA A 156 -8.22 1.40 -10.85
N ARG A 157 -8.13 1.26 -12.18
CA ARG A 157 -9.25 0.83 -13.03
C ARG A 157 -9.73 -0.58 -12.67
N GLY A 158 -8.80 -1.53 -12.50
CA GLY A 158 -9.13 -2.92 -12.15
C GLY A 158 -9.77 -3.08 -10.76
N LEU A 159 -9.70 -2.05 -9.91
CA LEU A 159 -10.27 -2.01 -8.57
C LEU A 159 -11.41 -1.00 -8.43
N ASP A 160 -11.98 -0.53 -9.54
CA ASP A 160 -13.05 0.46 -9.60
C ASP A 160 -12.79 1.66 -8.66
N SER A 161 -11.57 2.20 -8.71
CA SER A 161 -11.13 3.24 -7.78
C SER A 161 -11.99 4.50 -7.90
N PRO A 162 -12.66 4.96 -6.82
CA PRO A 162 -13.40 6.22 -6.85
C PRO A 162 -12.47 7.44 -6.83
N LEU A 163 -11.24 7.27 -6.33
CA LEU A 163 -10.25 8.34 -6.23
C LEU A 163 -8.85 7.75 -6.13
N THR A 164 -8.01 8.13 -7.08
CA THR A 164 -6.57 7.88 -7.05
C THR A 164 -5.84 9.20 -6.99
N VAL A 165 -4.85 9.30 -6.11
CA VAL A 165 -4.09 10.54 -5.89
C VAL A 165 -2.59 10.31 -5.91
N HIS A 166 -1.84 11.37 -6.20
CA HIS A 166 -0.39 11.41 -6.25
C HIS A 166 0.19 12.59 -5.47
N GLN A 167 1.36 12.38 -4.88
CA GLN A 167 2.18 13.40 -4.25
C GLN A 167 3.66 12.99 -4.32
N GLU A 168 4.55 13.95 -4.52
CA GLU A 168 5.97 13.74 -4.21
C GLU A 168 6.23 14.00 -2.73
N ARG A 169 6.80 13.03 -2.01
CA ARG A 169 7.10 13.19 -0.58
C ARG A 169 8.33 12.42 -0.14
N ALA A 170 8.96 12.89 0.93
CA ALA A 170 10.03 12.16 1.59
C ALA A 170 9.52 10.85 2.22
N TRP A 171 10.40 9.87 2.39
CA TRP A 171 10.09 8.62 3.10
C TRP A 171 9.49 8.89 4.48
N GLY A 172 10.02 9.88 5.20
CA GLY A 172 9.47 10.34 6.46
C GLY A 172 9.97 11.74 6.82
N LYS A 173 9.47 12.26 7.93
CA LYS A 173 9.83 13.58 8.47
C LYS A 173 10.84 13.39 9.61
N ALA A 174 11.95 14.14 9.57
CA ALA A 174 12.92 14.12 10.65
C ALA A 174 12.25 14.41 12.00
N SER A 175 12.63 13.70 13.04
CA SER A 175 12.18 13.94 14.42
C SER A 175 13.32 13.64 15.39
N TYR A 176 13.28 14.19 16.60
CA TYR A 176 14.35 14.04 17.60
C TYR A 176 14.78 12.56 17.77
N GLY A 177 15.99 12.22 17.32
CA GLY A 177 16.54 10.86 17.40
C GLY A 177 16.09 9.87 16.32
N GLY A 178 15.26 10.28 15.35
CA GLY A 178 14.72 9.39 14.32
C GLY A 178 13.88 10.10 13.26
N PHE A 179 12.74 9.52 12.89
CA PHE A 179 11.78 10.10 11.97
C PHE A 179 10.35 9.64 12.29
N THR A 180 9.38 10.39 11.81
CA THR A 180 7.94 10.15 11.92
C THR A 180 7.26 10.26 10.55
N ALA A 181 5.97 9.98 10.46
CA ALA A 181 5.18 10.08 9.23
C ALA A 181 5.85 9.32 8.07
N ALA A 182 6.33 8.13 8.38
CA ALA A 182 6.94 7.25 7.41
C ALA A 182 5.92 6.88 6.31
N MET A 183 6.38 6.54 5.12
CA MET A 183 5.50 6.15 4.01
C MET A 183 4.55 5.03 4.42
N ASN A 184 5.06 4.03 5.16
CA ASN A 184 4.25 2.95 5.68
C ASN A 184 3.17 3.41 6.68
N ASP A 185 3.37 4.52 7.37
CA ASP A 185 2.40 5.05 8.34
C ASP A 185 1.12 5.49 7.62
N LEU A 186 1.21 6.05 6.39
CA LEU A 186 0.04 6.45 5.58
C LEU A 186 -0.93 5.28 5.30
N SER A 187 -0.43 4.05 5.36
CA SER A 187 -1.28 2.86 5.23
C SER A 187 -2.17 2.64 6.47
N ILE A 188 -1.86 3.26 7.61
CA ILE A 188 -2.57 3.07 8.89
C ILE A 188 -3.16 4.40 9.39
N VAL A 189 -2.39 5.49 9.36
CA VAL A 189 -2.68 6.81 9.95
C VAL A 189 -2.11 7.95 9.10
N GLY A 190 -2.57 9.19 9.31
CA GLY A 190 -1.97 10.40 8.71
C GLY A 190 -2.24 10.62 7.22
N LEU A 191 -3.03 9.74 6.57
CA LEU A 191 -3.47 9.94 5.19
C LEU A 191 -4.67 10.89 5.11
N PHE A 192 -5.66 10.69 5.99
CA PHE A 192 -6.92 11.41 5.96
C PHE A 192 -6.97 12.45 7.06
N GLN A 193 -7.68 13.55 6.80
CA GLN A 193 -8.10 14.50 7.82
C GLN A 193 -8.83 13.79 8.97
N GLY A 194 -8.73 14.33 10.18
CA GLY A 194 -9.34 13.74 11.38
C GLY A 194 -10.82 13.38 11.23
N GLY A 195 -11.25 12.30 11.88
CA GLY A 195 -12.60 11.74 11.80
C GLY A 195 -12.71 10.58 10.80
N ASP A 196 -13.94 10.13 10.53
CA ASP A 196 -14.21 9.00 9.64
C ASP A 196 -14.16 9.47 8.16
N PRO A 197 -13.25 8.93 7.31
CA PRO A 197 -13.18 9.29 5.90
C PRO A 197 -14.38 8.77 5.09
N HIS A 198 -15.13 7.78 5.59
CA HIS A 198 -16.32 7.29 4.89
C HIS A 198 -17.56 8.19 5.09
N GLN A 199 -17.50 9.18 5.99
CA GLN A 199 -18.62 10.09 6.28
C GLN A 199 -18.58 11.41 5.49
N ARG A 200 -17.59 11.59 4.60
CA ARG A 200 -17.42 12.79 3.78
C ARG A 200 -17.40 12.45 2.29
N PRO A 201 -17.57 13.44 1.39
CA PRO A 201 -17.30 13.25 -0.04
C PRO A 201 -15.85 12.79 -0.25
N LEU A 202 -15.62 11.87 -1.21
CA LEU A 202 -14.26 11.47 -1.58
C LEU A 202 -13.71 12.44 -2.61
N ASP A 203 -13.01 13.45 -2.13
CA ASP A 203 -12.29 14.44 -2.93
C ASP A 203 -10.94 14.78 -2.29
N LEU A 204 -10.20 15.73 -2.90
CA LEU A 204 -8.87 16.13 -2.40
C LEU A 204 -8.91 16.72 -0.98
N ALA A 205 -10.04 17.26 -0.52
CA ALA A 205 -10.16 17.81 0.84
C ALA A 205 -10.27 16.72 1.93
N THR A 206 -10.37 15.45 1.53
CA THR A 206 -10.37 14.31 2.45
C THR A 206 -8.98 14.02 3.03
N PHE A 207 -7.91 14.45 2.37
CA PHE A 207 -6.53 14.14 2.77
C PHE A 207 -5.91 15.18 3.69
N GLU A 208 -5.02 14.73 4.59
CA GLU A 208 -4.32 15.60 5.53
C GLU A 208 -3.34 16.54 4.82
N GLU A 209 -2.59 16.00 3.86
CA GLU A 209 -1.62 16.73 3.04
C GLU A 209 -2.21 17.14 1.68
N SER A 210 -1.46 17.92 0.90
CA SER A 210 -1.87 18.30 -0.46
C SER A 210 -1.55 17.18 -1.44
N TRP A 211 -2.58 16.69 -2.13
CA TRP A 211 -2.48 15.64 -3.15
C TRP A 211 -3.05 16.13 -4.48
N THR A 212 -2.58 15.53 -5.57
CA THR A 212 -3.10 15.77 -6.92
C THR A 212 -3.90 14.56 -7.39
N ALA A 213 -5.06 14.77 -8.01
CA ALA A 213 -5.83 13.68 -8.58
C ALA A 213 -5.09 13.05 -9.77
N VAL A 214 -5.08 11.73 -9.84
CA VAL A 214 -4.60 10.98 -11.00
C VAL A 214 -5.80 10.66 -11.89
N PRO A 215 -5.82 11.13 -13.15
CA PRO A 215 -6.90 10.79 -14.08
C PRO A 215 -6.92 9.29 -14.36
N LEU A 216 -8.12 8.68 -14.29
CA LEU A 216 -8.40 7.29 -14.61
C LEU A 216 -9.12 7.16 -15.95
#